data_AF-A0A0T5Z372-F1
#
_entry.id   AF-A0A0T5Z372-F1
#
_cell.length_a   1.000
_cell.length_b   1.000
_cell.length_c   1.000
_cell.angle_alpha   90.00
_cell.angle_beta   90.00
_cell.angle_gamma   90.00
#
_symmetry.space_group_name_H-M   'P 1'
#
loop_
_entity.id
_entity.type
_entity.pdbx_description
1 polymer ?
#
loop_
_entity_poly.entity_id
_entity_poly.type
_entity_poly.pdbx_seq_one_letter_code
_entity_poly.pdbx_strand_id
1 'polypeptide(L)'
;AMQQMDISPDVCVAFEDSENGVKSAVGAGINTVLVTTNDYTEDHDFNGAELVLDQLGEPGDGFRVISGDAGGADHVDLALLRRFHAGA
;
A
#
# COMPACT_ATOMS: atom_id res chain seq x y z
N ALA A 1 -7.22 15.55 4.55
CA ALA A 1 -6.75 14.81 5.74
C ALA A 1 -5.45 15.41 6.28
N MET A 2 -4.31 15.26 5.57
CA MET A 2 -2.99 15.70 6.06
C MET A 2 -2.92 17.16 6.55
N GLN A 3 -3.49 18.12 5.79
CA GLN A 3 -3.57 19.53 6.21
C GLN A 3 -4.32 19.75 7.54
N GLN A 4 -5.35 18.95 7.82
CA GLN A 4 -6.12 19.05 9.08
C GLN A 4 -5.37 18.42 10.26
N MET A 5 -4.45 17.50 9.98
CA MET A 5 -3.62 16.81 10.97
C MET A 5 -2.26 17.49 11.16
N ASP A 6 -1.93 18.49 10.34
CA ASP A 6 -0.63 19.16 10.30
C ASP A 6 0.55 18.18 10.12
N ILE A 7 0.37 17.22 9.21
CA ILE A 7 1.40 16.22 8.87
C ILE A 7 1.81 16.32 7.40
N SER A 8 3.06 15.96 7.15
CA SER A 8 3.65 15.94 5.81
C SER A 8 3.35 14.61 5.10
N PRO A 9 3.22 14.58 3.77
CA PRO A 9 2.96 13.34 3.04
C PRO A 9 4.08 12.30 3.14
N ASP A 10 5.32 12.71 3.36
CA ASP A 10 6.48 11.82 3.53
C ASP A 10 6.47 11.03 4.85
N VAL A 11 5.54 11.31 5.76
CA VAL A 11 5.32 10.49 6.96
C VAL A 11 4.03 9.66 6.89
N CYS A 12 3.42 9.57 5.71
CA CYS A 12 2.17 8.85 5.49
C CYS A 12 2.41 7.54 4.72
N VAL A 13 1.57 6.57 5.02
CA VAL A 13 1.36 5.37 4.20
C VAL A 13 -0.10 5.36 3.79
N ALA A 14 -0.37 5.26 2.49
CA ALA A 14 -1.73 5.11 1.97
C ALA A 14 -2.07 3.63 1.78
N PHE A 15 -3.29 3.26 2.15
CA PHE A 15 -3.88 1.96 1.87
C PHE A 15 -4.99 2.15 0.85
N GLU A 16 -4.90 1.48 -0.28
CA GLU A 16 -5.82 1.66 -1.40
C GLU A 16 -6.27 0.31 -1.98
N ASP A 17 -7.33 0.32 -2.78
CA ASP A 17 -7.86 -0.87 -3.45
C ASP A 17 -8.12 -0.65 -4.96
N SER A 18 -7.87 0.56 -5.47
CA SER A 18 -8.21 0.96 -6.84
C SER A 18 -7.20 1.92 -7.45
N GLU A 19 -7.12 1.93 -8.78
CA GLU A 19 -6.25 2.83 -9.55
C GLU A 19 -6.49 4.32 -9.24
N ASN A 20 -7.74 4.72 -9.05
CA ASN A 20 -8.07 6.10 -8.68
C ASN A 20 -7.55 6.47 -7.29
N GLY A 21 -7.59 5.52 -6.35
CA GLY A 21 -6.99 5.66 -5.02
C GLY A 21 -5.49 5.90 -5.11
N VAL A 22 -4.78 5.05 -5.85
CA VAL A 22 -3.33 5.20 -6.08
C VAL A 22 -3.00 6.56 -6.70
N LYS A 23 -3.69 6.95 -7.78
CA LYS A 23 -3.48 8.26 -8.42
C LYS A 23 -3.73 9.43 -7.47
N SER A 24 -4.74 9.32 -6.62
CA SER A 24 -5.05 10.33 -5.61
C SER A 24 -3.95 10.43 -4.55
N ALA A 25 -3.50 9.29 -3.99
CA ALA A 25 -2.44 9.24 -2.98
C ALA A 25 -1.11 9.80 -3.52
N VAL A 26 -0.68 9.34 -4.69
CA VAL A 26 0.53 9.83 -5.37
C VAL A 26 0.39 11.32 -5.72
N GLY A 27 -0.78 11.74 -6.23
CA GLY A 27 -1.06 13.15 -6.52
C GLY A 27 -1.05 14.06 -5.29
N ALA A 28 -1.31 13.51 -4.10
CA ALA A 28 -1.18 14.19 -2.82
C ALA A 28 0.25 14.16 -2.23
N GLY A 29 1.19 13.53 -2.93
CA GLY A 29 2.61 13.41 -2.54
C GLY A 29 2.92 12.22 -1.64
N ILE A 30 1.97 11.32 -1.38
CA ILE A 30 2.21 10.10 -0.60
C ILE A 30 2.79 9.07 -1.55
N ASN A 31 4.10 8.83 -1.44
CA ASN A 31 4.81 7.86 -2.30
C ASN A 31 4.78 6.43 -1.74
N THR A 32 4.45 6.26 -0.45
CA THR A 32 4.30 4.95 0.17
C THR A 32 2.84 4.48 0.06
N VAL A 33 2.51 3.75 -1.01
CA VAL A 33 1.14 3.29 -1.29
C VAL A 33 1.07 1.77 -1.34
N LEU A 34 0.33 1.17 -0.40
CA LEU A 34 0.02 -0.26 -0.34
C LEU A 34 -1.38 -0.48 -0.91
N VAL A 35 -1.49 -1.42 -1.86
CA VAL A 35 -2.76 -1.80 -2.48
C VAL A 35 -3.19 -3.19 -2.04
N THR A 36 -4.46 -3.36 -1.75
CA THR A 36 -5.13 -4.67 -1.70
C THR A 36 -6.14 -4.79 -2.83
N THR A 37 -5.94 -5.72 -3.76
CA THR A 37 -6.87 -5.92 -4.88
C THR A 37 -8.15 -6.62 -4.42
N ASN A 38 -9.23 -6.45 -5.18
CA ASN A 38 -10.45 -7.23 -5.04
C ASN A 38 -10.96 -7.64 -6.43
N ASP A 39 -12.01 -8.47 -6.48
CA ASP A 39 -12.59 -9.00 -7.72
C ASP A 39 -12.96 -7.93 -8.77
N TYR A 40 -13.14 -6.66 -8.37
CA TYR A 40 -13.47 -5.56 -9.27
C TYR A 40 -12.25 -4.80 -9.78
N THR A 41 -11.09 -4.95 -9.13
CA THR A 41 -9.90 -4.14 -9.38
C THR A 41 -8.67 -4.95 -9.77
N GLU A 42 -8.81 -6.26 -9.99
CA GLU A 42 -7.71 -7.13 -10.42
C GLU A 42 -7.04 -6.66 -11.72
N ASP A 43 -7.82 -6.09 -12.65
CA ASP A 43 -7.33 -5.60 -13.95
C ASP A 43 -6.91 -4.12 -13.95
N HIS A 44 -6.94 -3.44 -12.80
CA HIS A 44 -6.55 -2.03 -12.71
C HIS A 44 -5.04 -1.83 -12.83
N ASP A 45 -4.64 -0.65 -13.33
CA ASP A 45 -3.23 -0.26 -13.35
C ASP A 45 -2.85 0.36 -11.99
N PHE A 46 -2.03 -0.36 -11.23
CA PHE A 46 -1.49 0.08 -9.94
C PHE A 46 -0.10 0.70 -10.05
N ASN A 47 0.31 1.18 -11.23
CA ASN A 47 1.53 1.97 -11.38
C ASN A 47 1.58 3.14 -10.38
N GLY A 48 2.63 3.17 -9.57
CA GLY A 48 2.80 4.12 -8.47
C GLY A 48 2.49 3.54 -7.08
N ALA A 49 1.93 2.34 -7.00
CA ALA A 49 1.91 1.56 -5.76
C ALA A 49 3.26 0.85 -5.57
N GLU A 50 3.77 0.89 -4.35
CA GLU A 50 5.06 0.28 -3.98
C GLU A 50 4.87 -1.20 -3.60
N LEU A 51 3.69 -1.57 -3.11
CA LEU A 51 3.32 -2.95 -2.81
C LEU A 51 1.86 -3.19 -3.15
N VAL A 52 1.59 -4.28 -3.88
CA VAL A 52 0.24 -4.72 -4.26
C VAL A 52 0.05 -6.15 -3.77
N LEU A 53 -0.97 -6.36 -2.95
CA LEU A 53 -1.32 -7.62 -2.31
C LEU A 53 -2.75 -8.01 -2.71
N ASP A 54 -3.09 -9.30 -2.59
CA ASP A 54 -4.48 -9.75 -2.71
C ASP A 54 -5.30 -9.52 -1.44
N GLN A 55 -4.65 -9.49 -0.27
CA GLN A 55 -5.23 -9.24 1.03
C GLN A 55 -4.15 -8.75 2.02
N LEU A 56 -4.53 -8.48 3.27
CA LEU A 56 -3.57 -8.04 4.31
C LEU A 56 -2.90 -9.21 5.05
N GLY A 57 -3.41 -10.44 4.91
CA GLY A 57 -2.88 -11.62 5.58
C GLY A 57 -3.32 -11.72 7.04
N GLU A 58 -3.51 -12.97 7.49
CA GLU A 58 -3.78 -13.34 8.87
C GLU A 58 -2.85 -14.49 9.31
N PRO A 59 -2.66 -14.73 10.61
CA PRO A 59 -1.87 -15.86 11.07
C PRO A 59 -2.39 -17.19 10.52
N GLY A 60 -1.60 -17.82 9.64
CA GLY A 60 -1.95 -19.09 8.98
C GLY A 60 -2.65 -18.94 7.63
N ASP A 61 -2.99 -17.72 7.22
CA ASP A 61 -3.55 -17.40 5.90
C ASP A 61 -2.89 -16.13 5.36
N GLY A 62 -1.66 -16.28 4.85
CA GLY A 62 -0.84 -15.16 4.42
C GLY A 62 -1.32 -14.53 3.12
N PHE A 63 -0.98 -13.26 2.92
CA PHE A 63 -1.21 -12.60 1.64
C PHE A 63 -0.32 -13.19 0.53
N ARG A 64 -0.75 -12.97 -0.70
CA ARG A 64 0.08 -13.13 -1.90
C ARG A 64 0.50 -11.76 -2.43
N VAL A 65 1.79 -11.64 -2.70
CA VAL A 65 2.32 -10.46 -3.39
C VAL A 65 1.96 -10.54 -4.87
N ILE A 66 1.22 -9.55 -5.35
CA ILE A 66 0.91 -9.34 -6.78
C ILE A 66 2.01 -8.53 -7.44
N SER A 67 2.51 -7.48 -6.76
CA SER A 67 3.62 -6.64 -7.20
C SER A 67 4.37 -6.03 -6.01
N GLY A 68 5.67 -5.77 -6.15
CA GLY A 68 6.53 -5.21 -5.10
C GLY A 68 7.31 -6.26 -4.29
N ASP A 69 7.91 -5.83 -3.16
CA ASP A 69 8.68 -6.68 -2.26
C ASP A 69 8.17 -6.58 -0.81
N ALA A 70 7.51 -7.63 -0.33
CA ALA A 70 7.08 -7.75 1.07
C ALA A 70 8.18 -8.25 2.02
N GLY A 71 9.39 -8.54 1.53
CA GLY A 71 10.52 -8.89 2.38
C GLY A 71 10.38 -10.23 3.10
N GLY A 72 9.56 -11.14 2.59
CA GLY A 72 9.27 -12.43 3.21
C GLY A 72 8.21 -12.39 4.32
N ALA A 73 7.56 -11.24 4.54
CA ALA A 73 6.37 -11.17 5.38
C ALA A 73 5.18 -11.88 4.72
N ASP A 74 4.29 -12.42 5.53
CA ASP A 74 3.05 -13.08 5.12
C ASP A 74 1.79 -12.36 5.62
N HIS A 75 1.92 -11.35 6.49
CA HIS A 75 0.83 -10.49 6.93
C HIS A 75 1.33 -9.05 7.12
N VAL A 76 0.42 -8.08 6.94
CA VAL A 76 0.73 -6.67 7.06
C VAL A 76 0.76 -6.28 8.53
N ASP A 77 1.96 -6.09 9.06
CA ASP A 77 2.20 -5.63 10.42
C ASP A 77 3.00 -4.31 10.44
N LEU A 78 3.25 -3.79 11.64
CA LEU A 78 4.03 -2.56 11.80
C LEU A 78 5.49 -2.72 11.35
N ALA A 79 6.05 -3.93 11.38
CA ALA A 79 7.42 -4.15 10.94
C ALA A 79 7.53 -4.04 9.41
N LEU A 80 6.59 -4.66 8.69
CA LEU A 80 6.45 -4.53 7.25
C LEU A 80 6.20 -3.07 6.86
N LEU A 81 5.23 -2.39 7.47
CA LEU A 81 4.91 -1.01 7.13
C LEU A 81 6.09 -0.06 7.37
N ARG A 82 6.89 -0.26 8.41
CA ARG A 82 8.10 0.53 8.65
C ARG A 82 9.18 0.26 7.61
N ARG A 83 9.40 -1.00 7.22
CA ARG A 83 10.33 -1.35 6.14
C ARG A 83 9.89 -0.73 4.82
N PHE A 84 8.61 -0.90 4.52
CA PHE A 84 7.95 -0.40 3.32
C PHE A 84 8.09 1.12 3.20
N HIS A 85 7.81 1.83 4.29
CA HIS A 85 7.95 3.28 4.35
C HIS A 85 9.41 3.75 4.30
N ALA A 86 10.35 3.02 4.90
CA ALA A 86 11.77 3.38 4.86
C ALA A 86 12.42 3.17 3.47
N GLY A 87 11.80 2.38 2.59
CA GLY A 87 12.26 2.14 1.23
C GLY A 87 11.73 3.13 0.18
N ALA A 88 10.74 3.94 0.54
CA ALA A 88 10.04 4.89 -0.33
C ALA A 88 10.70 6.29 -0.38
#